data_AF-A0A815PPN9-F1
#
_entry.id   AF-A0A815PPN9-F1
#
_cell.length_a   1.000
_cell.length_b   1.000
_cell.length_c   1.000
_cell.angle_alpha   90.00
_cell.angle_beta   90.00
_cell.angle_gamma   90.00
#
_symmetry.space_group_name_H-M   'P 1'
#
loop_
_entity.id
_entity.type
_entity.pdbx_description
1 polymer ?
#
loop_
_entity_poly.entity_id
_entity_poly.type
_entity_poly.pdbx_seq_one_letter_code
_entity_poly.pdbx_strand_id
1 'polypeptide(L)'
;MAQQELLQYVNSYNSSCQFHLADTFNLILFAPCGGSLTPTDMLDRTQGGCRRPGPYCTYTYNDTCLDGDPCETTIVQDTLSDQFMENVAAALNNTYGLEPFVVIGKWHRKKVDSNREINQATLNYPKTITAYQSYHTNLQYAMDQVKQLHDKGLLVDMHGHGEENYTMIEYLLDGYELHRDDL
;
A
#
# COMPACT_ATOMS: atom_id res chain seq x y z
N MET A 1 -21.84 -18.91 -20.40
CA MET A 1 -20.93 -17.93 -19.77
C MET A 1 -20.99 -18.20 -18.28
N ALA A 2 -19.90 -18.67 -17.67
CA ALA A 2 -19.86 -18.81 -16.22
C ALA A 2 -20.01 -17.41 -15.60
N GLN A 3 -20.90 -17.29 -14.62
CA GLN A 3 -21.11 -16.05 -13.89
C GLN A 3 -19.83 -15.81 -13.08
N GLN A 4 -19.11 -14.71 -13.34
CA GLN A 4 -17.95 -14.32 -12.53
C GLN A 4 -18.43 -14.11 -11.10
N GLU A 5 -17.95 -14.92 -10.16
CA GLU A 5 -18.14 -14.62 -8.74
C GLU A 5 -17.21 -13.46 -8.38
N LEU A 6 -17.83 -12.35 -7.98
CA LEU A 6 -17.13 -11.18 -7.49
C LEU A 6 -16.72 -11.45 -6.04
N LEU A 7 -15.42 -11.40 -5.76
CA LEU A 7 -14.90 -11.42 -4.40
C LEU A 7 -15.51 -10.26 -3.60
N GLN A 8 -15.83 -10.52 -2.33
CA GLN A 8 -16.40 -9.51 -1.45
C GLN A 8 -15.32 -8.71 -0.76
N TYR A 9 -15.44 -7.38 -0.85
CA TYR A 9 -14.51 -6.45 -0.21
C TYR A 9 -15.22 -5.65 0.89
N VAL A 10 -14.48 -5.38 1.96
CA VAL A 10 -14.89 -4.54 3.08
C VAL A 10 -14.04 -3.28 3.11
N ASN A 11 -14.62 -2.17 3.53
CA ASN A 11 -13.92 -0.90 3.72
C ASN A 11 -13.73 -0.61 5.20
N SER A 12 -12.57 -0.05 5.55
CA SER A 12 -12.26 0.44 6.91
C SER A 12 -12.07 1.96 6.90
N TYR A 13 -12.01 2.56 8.11
CA TYR A 13 -11.87 4.00 8.42
C TYR A 13 -12.05 4.95 7.22
N ASN A 14 -13.24 5.56 7.08
CA ASN A 14 -13.52 6.54 6.01
C ASN A 14 -13.14 6.05 4.60
N SER A 15 -13.32 4.76 4.34
CA SER A 15 -12.93 4.08 3.09
C SER A 15 -11.46 4.31 2.72
N SER A 16 -10.57 4.43 3.72
CA SER A 16 -9.12 4.60 3.49
C SER A 16 -8.42 3.33 3.05
N CYS A 17 -8.95 2.18 3.48
CA CYS A 17 -8.45 0.87 3.11
C CYS A 17 -9.63 -0.04 2.74
N GLN A 18 -9.50 -0.71 1.60
CA GLN A 18 -10.40 -1.75 1.11
C GLN A 18 -9.66 -3.08 1.21
N PHE A 19 -10.34 -4.14 1.65
CA PHE A 19 -9.70 -5.44 1.84
C PHE A 19 -10.68 -6.59 1.60
N HIS A 20 -10.13 -7.70 1.12
CA HIS A 20 -10.82 -8.98 0.99
C HIS A 20 -10.18 -9.97 1.97
N LEU A 21 -11.00 -10.56 2.83
CA LEU A 21 -10.58 -11.59 3.78
C LEU A 21 -10.87 -12.95 3.16
N ALA A 22 -9.85 -13.81 3.11
CA ALA A 22 -9.93 -15.18 2.63
C ALA A 22 -8.96 -16.05 3.43
N ASP A 23 -9.20 -17.35 3.54
CA ASP A 23 -8.38 -18.26 4.36
C ASP A 23 -7.95 -19.53 3.58
N THR A 24 -8.20 -19.56 2.28
CA THR A 24 -8.02 -20.77 1.46
C THR A 24 -6.69 -20.81 0.71
N PHE A 25 -5.97 -19.69 0.64
CA PHE A 25 -4.74 -19.58 -0.16
C PHE A 25 -3.66 -18.74 0.53
N ASN A 26 -2.41 -19.22 0.50
CA ASN A 26 -1.27 -18.61 1.19
C ASN A 26 -0.61 -17.46 0.39
N LEU A 27 -1.44 -16.60 -0.20
CA LEU A 27 -1.03 -15.44 -0.98
C LEU A 27 -1.71 -14.18 -0.44
N ILE A 28 -0.92 -13.13 -0.28
CA ILE A 28 -1.39 -11.79 0.10
C ILE A 28 -1.01 -10.83 -1.03
N LEU A 29 -2.03 -10.21 -1.60
CA LEU A 29 -1.92 -9.19 -2.64
C LEU A 29 -2.16 -7.82 -2.01
N PHE A 30 -1.28 -6.84 -2.23
CA PHE A 30 -1.52 -5.49 -1.73
C PHE A 30 -1.06 -4.39 -2.67
N ALA A 31 -1.80 -3.28 -2.63
CA ALA A 31 -1.52 -2.06 -3.38
C ALA A 31 -1.65 -0.85 -2.43
N PRO A 32 -0.54 -0.31 -1.91
CA PRO A 32 -0.59 0.75 -0.90
C PRO A 32 -1.02 2.11 -1.46
N CYS A 33 -0.78 2.36 -2.75
CA CYS A 33 -0.83 3.69 -3.36
C CYS A 33 -1.69 3.77 -4.63
N GLY A 34 -2.54 2.77 -4.88
CA GLY A 34 -3.42 2.70 -6.05
C GLY A 34 -4.70 3.52 -5.96
N GLY A 35 -5.11 3.93 -4.75
CA GLY A 35 -6.34 4.66 -4.51
C GLY A 35 -6.39 6.09 -5.06
N SER A 36 -7.61 6.57 -5.32
CA SER A 36 -7.88 7.92 -5.86
C SER A 36 -8.73 8.80 -4.94
N LEU A 37 -9.18 8.29 -3.78
CA LEU A 37 -10.05 9.05 -2.87
C LEU A 37 -9.28 10.21 -2.23
N THR A 38 -9.89 11.39 -2.27
CA THR A 38 -9.27 12.62 -1.74
C THR A 38 -10.23 13.32 -0.77
N PRO A 39 -10.30 12.86 0.50
CA PRO A 39 -11.13 13.53 1.50
C PRO A 39 -10.78 15.02 1.60
N THR A 40 -11.79 15.87 1.59
CA THR A 40 -11.64 17.34 1.52
C THR A 40 -11.23 17.95 2.86
N ASP A 41 -11.46 17.24 3.96
CA ASP A 41 -11.13 17.64 5.33
C ASP A 41 -9.69 17.29 5.75
N MET A 42 -8.86 16.86 4.79
CA MET A 42 -7.45 16.52 4.95
C MET A 42 -6.61 17.41 4.05
N LEU A 43 -5.47 17.89 4.54
CA LEU A 43 -4.50 18.54 3.67
C LEU A 43 -3.76 17.52 2.82
N ASP A 44 -3.32 17.97 1.64
CA ASP A 44 -2.40 17.20 0.84
C ASP A 44 -1.00 17.27 1.47
N ARG A 45 -0.26 16.17 1.44
CA ARG A 45 1.15 16.12 1.86
C ARG A 45 2.12 16.66 0.80
N THR A 46 1.64 17.56 -0.06
CA THR A 46 2.40 18.15 -1.18
C THR A 46 3.57 19.01 -0.72
N GLN A 47 3.48 19.62 0.46
CA GLN A 47 4.57 20.39 1.05
C GLN A 47 5.71 19.51 1.58
N GLY A 48 5.48 18.20 1.72
CA GLY A 48 6.50 17.28 2.21
C GLY A 48 6.87 17.52 3.68
N GLY A 49 8.11 17.19 4.01
CA GLY A 49 8.71 17.52 5.31
C GLY A 49 9.61 18.74 5.23
N CYS A 50 10.13 19.17 6.37
CA CYS A 50 11.11 20.25 6.45
C CYS A 50 12.45 19.75 6.98
N ARG A 51 13.54 20.10 6.30
CA ARG A 51 14.90 19.84 6.73
C ARG A 51 15.45 21.07 7.44
N ARG A 52 15.54 20.98 8.76
CA ARG A 52 16.19 21.98 9.64
C ARG A 52 17.65 21.58 9.88
N PRO A 53 18.49 22.41 10.53
CA PRO A 53 19.87 22.04 10.83
C PRO A 53 19.97 20.68 11.54
N GLY A 54 20.37 19.65 10.79
CA GLY A 54 20.33 18.24 11.19
C GLY A 54 20.24 17.31 9.99
N PRO A 55 20.48 15.99 10.17
CA PRO A 55 20.51 15.05 9.05
C PRO A 55 19.13 14.55 8.61
N TYR A 56 18.06 14.85 9.37
CA TYR A 56 16.74 14.25 9.17
C TYR A 56 15.67 15.27 8.80
N CYS A 57 14.72 14.83 7.98
CA CYS A 57 13.50 15.56 7.70
C CYS A 57 12.52 15.43 8.87
N THR A 58 11.91 16.53 9.28
CA THR A 58 10.78 16.54 10.19
C THR A 58 9.49 16.63 9.39
N TYR A 59 8.48 15.85 9.75
CA TYR A 59 7.18 15.84 9.08
C TYR A 59 6.12 16.30 10.07
N THR A 60 5.48 17.43 9.79
CA THR A 60 4.50 18.03 10.69
C THR A 60 3.41 18.71 9.89
N TYR A 61 2.18 18.50 10.32
CA TYR A 61 1.01 19.09 9.73
C TYR A 61 1.07 20.62 9.81
N ASN A 62 0.79 21.31 8.69
CA ASN A 62 0.90 22.76 8.54
C ASN A 62 2.31 23.34 8.77
N ASP A 63 3.37 22.53 8.73
CA ASP A 63 4.72 23.06 8.72
C ASP A 63 5.02 23.69 7.35
N THR A 64 5.03 25.03 7.32
CA THR A 64 5.33 25.81 6.11
C THR A 64 6.78 25.69 5.64
N CYS A 65 7.68 25.16 6.48
CA CYS A 65 9.11 25.05 6.20
C CYS A 65 9.79 26.37 5.81
N LEU A 66 9.41 27.49 6.43
CA LEU A 66 10.06 28.79 6.21
C LEU A 66 11.47 28.88 6.83
N ASP A 67 11.81 27.95 7.72
CA ASP A 67 13.04 27.88 8.49
C ASP A 67 13.95 26.71 8.09
N GLY A 68 13.73 26.13 6.91
CA GLY A 68 14.52 25.00 6.41
C GLY A 68 14.31 24.73 4.92
N ASP A 69 14.80 23.57 4.46
CA ASP A 69 14.66 23.13 3.08
C ASP A 69 13.55 22.07 2.93
N PRO A 70 12.66 22.16 1.92
CA PRO A 70 11.65 21.14 1.69
C PRO A 70 12.26 19.76 1.42
N CYS A 71 11.67 18.74 2.01
CA CYS A 71 12.04 17.35 1.76
C CYS A 71 11.20 16.75 0.64
N GLU A 72 11.84 15.96 -0.22
CA GLU A 72 11.18 15.29 -1.33
C GLU A 72 10.02 14.40 -0.85
N THR A 73 8.92 14.43 -1.61
CA THR A 73 7.71 13.66 -1.33
C THR A 73 7.07 13.22 -2.64
N THR A 74 6.78 11.92 -2.76
CA THR A 74 6.19 11.33 -3.98
C THR A 74 4.68 11.38 -3.92
N ILE A 75 4.03 12.36 -4.54
CA ILE A 75 2.56 12.47 -4.48
C ILE A 75 1.82 11.73 -5.61
N VAL A 76 2.57 11.17 -6.57
CA VAL A 76 2.01 10.52 -7.77
C VAL A 76 1.36 9.20 -7.37
N GLN A 77 0.14 8.98 -7.85
CA GLN A 77 -0.62 7.75 -7.65
C GLN A 77 -0.03 6.62 -8.47
N ASP A 78 -0.09 5.41 -7.93
CA ASP A 78 0.28 4.19 -8.64
C ASP A 78 -0.94 3.70 -9.42
N THR A 79 -1.30 4.45 -10.48
CA THR A 79 -2.54 4.25 -11.23
C THR A 79 -2.75 2.80 -11.64
N LEU A 80 -3.96 2.27 -11.42
CA LEU A 80 -4.40 0.90 -11.71
C LEU A 80 -3.76 -0.22 -10.86
N SER A 81 -2.81 0.06 -9.96
CA SER A 81 -2.24 -0.97 -9.07
C SER A 81 -3.32 -1.63 -8.19
N ASP A 82 -4.33 -0.87 -7.76
CA ASP A 82 -5.47 -1.37 -7.00
C ASP A 82 -6.33 -2.34 -7.84
N GLN A 83 -6.80 -1.87 -9.00
CA GLN A 83 -7.62 -2.66 -9.90
C GLN A 83 -6.89 -3.90 -10.41
N PHE A 84 -5.58 -3.81 -10.63
CA PHE A 84 -4.78 -4.96 -11.04
C PHE A 84 -4.76 -6.05 -9.97
N MET A 85 -4.58 -5.70 -8.69
CA MET A 85 -4.64 -6.67 -7.58
C MET A 85 -6.04 -7.30 -7.46
N GLU A 86 -7.11 -6.51 -7.60
CA GLU A 86 -8.48 -7.04 -7.61
C GLU A 86 -8.70 -8.03 -8.77
N ASN A 87 -8.17 -7.71 -9.96
CA ASN A 87 -8.26 -8.57 -11.14
C ASN A 87 -7.47 -9.86 -10.99
N VAL A 88 -6.28 -9.82 -10.38
CA VAL A 88 -5.48 -11.03 -10.09
C VAL A 88 -6.24 -11.93 -9.11
N ALA A 89 -6.77 -11.37 -8.02
CA ALA A 89 -7.56 -12.12 -7.06
C ALA A 89 -8.80 -12.76 -7.70
N ALA A 90 -9.54 -11.99 -8.52
CA ALA A 90 -10.68 -12.52 -9.26
C ALA A 90 -10.28 -13.62 -10.25
N ALA A 91 -9.15 -13.48 -10.95
CA ALA A 91 -8.68 -14.49 -11.89
C ALA A 91 -8.29 -15.80 -11.18
N LEU A 92 -7.63 -15.72 -10.02
CA LEU A 92 -7.31 -16.87 -9.18
C LEU A 92 -8.57 -17.61 -8.72
N ASN A 93 -9.58 -16.87 -8.24
CA ASN A 93 -10.83 -17.48 -7.81
C ASN A 93 -11.58 -18.13 -8.98
N ASN A 94 -11.77 -17.40 -10.08
CA ASN A 94 -12.56 -17.91 -11.22
C ASN A 94 -11.89 -19.09 -11.93
N THR A 95 -10.55 -19.17 -11.92
CA THR A 95 -9.81 -20.23 -12.62
C THR A 95 -9.55 -21.44 -11.73
N TYR A 96 -9.25 -21.21 -10.46
CA TYR A 96 -8.75 -22.25 -9.55
C TYR A 96 -9.56 -22.42 -8.27
N GLY A 97 -10.56 -21.58 -8.01
CA GLY A 97 -11.29 -21.55 -6.75
C GLY A 97 -10.43 -21.12 -5.55
N LEU A 98 -9.34 -20.38 -5.82
CA LEU A 98 -8.39 -19.91 -4.80
C LEU A 98 -8.64 -18.43 -4.48
N GLU A 99 -8.83 -18.12 -3.21
CA GLU A 99 -9.08 -16.75 -2.74
C GLU A 99 -7.87 -16.26 -1.94
N PRO A 100 -7.05 -15.34 -2.48
CA PRO A 100 -5.97 -14.70 -1.73
C PRO A 100 -6.51 -13.60 -0.81
N PHE A 101 -5.76 -13.24 0.24
CA PHE A 101 -5.99 -11.96 0.91
C PHE A 101 -5.69 -10.80 -0.05
N VAL A 102 -6.49 -9.73 0.02
CA VAL A 102 -6.24 -8.49 -0.73
C VAL A 102 -6.32 -7.29 0.20
N VAL A 103 -5.35 -6.39 0.17
CA VAL A 103 -5.33 -5.15 0.97
C VAL A 103 -4.93 -3.93 0.13
N ILE A 104 -5.84 -2.97 -0.01
CA ILE A 104 -5.70 -1.83 -0.94
C ILE A 104 -5.85 -0.52 -0.18
N GLY A 105 -4.86 0.37 -0.33
CA GLY A 105 -4.98 1.77 0.08
C GLY A 105 -5.85 2.54 -0.91
N LYS A 106 -7.01 3.04 -0.46
CA LYS A 106 -8.00 3.74 -1.32
C LYS A 106 -7.88 5.24 -1.29
N TRP A 107 -7.28 5.81 -0.26
CA TRP A 107 -6.92 7.23 -0.28
C TRP A 107 -5.75 7.47 -1.23
N HIS A 108 -5.80 8.58 -1.95
CA HIS A 108 -4.75 8.98 -2.86
C HIS A 108 -3.43 9.20 -2.11
N ARG A 109 -2.29 8.83 -2.72
CA ARG A 109 -0.94 8.93 -2.14
C ARG A 109 -0.60 10.32 -1.59
N LYS A 110 -1.12 11.37 -2.24
CA LYS A 110 -1.04 12.77 -1.78
C LYS A 110 -1.77 13.07 -0.46
N LYS A 111 -2.60 12.18 0.06
CA LYS A 111 -3.26 12.29 1.38
C LYS A 111 -2.52 11.46 2.41
N VAL A 112 -2.28 10.19 2.09
CA VAL A 112 -1.52 9.24 2.90
C VAL A 112 -0.72 8.35 1.95
N ASP A 113 0.57 8.19 2.23
CA ASP A 113 1.42 7.23 1.50
C ASP A 113 1.69 6.04 2.40
N SER A 114 0.90 4.98 2.21
CA SER A 114 1.00 3.76 3.01
C SER A 114 2.28 2.95 2.75
N ASN A 115 3.15 3.38 1.83
CA ASN A 115 4.48 2.80 1.60
C ASN A 115 5.61 3.73 2.08
N ARG A 116 5.37 4.49 3.16
CA ARG A 116 6.37 5.33 3.84
C ARG A 116 6.24 5.16 5.34
N GLU A 117 7.32 5.54 6.05
CA GLU A 117 7.31 5.62 7.51
C GLU A 117 6.19 6.57 7.99
N ILE A 118 5.54 6.25 9.12
CA ILE A 118 4.27 6.86 9.53
C ILE A 118 4.34 8.39 9.60
N ASN A 119 5.44 8.98 10.06
CA ASN A 119 5.58 10.43 10.17
C ASN A 119 5.54 11.08 8.78
N GLN A 120 6.29 10.50 7.83
CA GLN A 120 6.31 10.96 6.44
C GLN A 120 4.99 10.69 5.71
N ALA A 121 4.38 9.54 5.98
CA ALA A 121 3.12 9.13 5.36
C ALA A 121 1.97 10.06 5.73
N THR A 122 1.96 10.54 6.97
CA THR A 122 0.79 11.18 7.60
C THR A 122 0.97 12.66 7.92
N LEU A 123 2.21 13.17 7.83
CA LEU A 123 2.61 14.47 8.38
C LEU A 123 2.21 14.64 9.86
N ASN A 124 2.13 13.54 10.61
CA ASN A 124 1.72 13.52 12.01
C ASN A 124 0.32 14.10 12.29
N TYR A 125 -0.57 14.08 11.30
CA TYR A 125 -1.94 14.52 11.49
C TYR A 125 -2.83 13.37 12.01
N PRO A 126 -3.65 13.55 13.08
CA PRO A 126 -4.36 12.44 13.71
C PRO A 126 -5.23 11.60 12.78
N LYS A 127 -5.95 12.23 11.85
CA LYS A 127 -6.85 11.51 10.93
C LYS A 127 -6.09 10.70 9.87
N THR A 128 -4.96 11.22 9.37
CA THR A 128 -4.11 10.49 8.42
C THR A 128 -3.35 9.35 9.12
N ILE A 129 -2.97 9.53 10.40
CA ILE A 129 -2.47 8.44 11.26
C ILE A 129 -3.50 7.31 11.37
N THR A 130 -4.78 7.62 11.63
CA THR A 130 -5.81 6.58 11.71
C THR A 130 -6.01 5.87 10.36
N ALA A 131 -5.99 6.59 9.24
CA ALA A 131 -6.07 5.98 7.91
C ALA A 131 -4.88 5.05 7.62
N TYR A 132 -3.66 5.51 7.92
CA TYR A 132 -2.44 4.71 7.81
C TYR A 132 -2.51 3.44 8.65
N GLN A 133 -2.89 3.57 9.93
CA GLN A 133 -3.05 2.44 10.83
C GLN A 133 -4.14 1.47 10.36
N SER A 134 -5.23 1.98 9.78
CA SER A 134 -6.30 1.16 9.21
C SER A 134 -5.76 0.24 8.11
N TYR A 135 -4.93 0.78 7.21
CA TYR A 135 -4.27 -0.02 6.18
C TYR A 135 -3.32 -1.07 6.77
N HIS A 136 -2.36 -0.64 7.59
CA HIS A 136 -1.34 -1.56 8.13
C HIS A 136 -1.91 -2.61 9.09
N THR A 137 -2.98 -2.30 9.82
CA THR A 137 -3.66 -3.29 10.69
C THR A 137 -4.28 -4.40 9.87
N ASN A 138 -4.94 -4.09 8.74
CA ASN A 138 -5.52 -5.11 7.87
C ASN A 138 -4.45 -5.92 7.13
N LEU A 139 -3.34 -5.29 6.72
CA LEU A 139 -2.20 -6.00 6.14
C LEU A 139 -1.55 -6.94 7.17
N GLN A 140 -1.34 -6.47 8.40
CA GLN A 140 -0.81 -7.31 9.48
C GLN A 140 -1.73 -8.48 9.79
N TYR A 141 -3.04 -8.25 9.85
CA TYR A 141 -4.03 -9.31 10.03
C TYR A 141 -3.90 -10.39 8.96
N ALA A 142 -3.83 -10.01 7.67
CA ALA A 142 -3.63 -10.97 6.58
C ALA A 142 -2.32 -11.78 6.74
N MET A 143 -1.22 -11.13 7.09
CA MET A 143 0.07 -11.80 7.35
C MET A 143 -0.01 -12.79 8.50
N ASP A 144 -0.66 -12.40 9.60
CA ASP A 144 -0.83 -13.26 10.77
C ASP A 144 -1.69 -14.48 10.46
N GLN A 145 -2.78 -14.30 9.70
CA GLN A 145 -3.66 -15.40 9.28
C GLN A 145 -2.93 -16.37 8.34
N VAL A 146 -2.21 -15.88 7.33
CA VAL A 146 -1.46 -16.76 6.43
C VAL A 146 -0.40 -17.55 7.19
N LYS A 147 0.33 -16.90 8.11
CA LYS A 147 1.31 -17.59 8.95
C LYS A 147 0.66 -18.65 9.84
N GLN A 148 -0.50 -18.36 10.43
CA GLN A 148 -1.22 -19.30 11.29
C GLN A 148 -1.75 -20.52 10.54
N LEU A 149 -2.30 -20.32 9.34
CA LEU A 149 -3.00 -21.36 8.58
C LEU A 149 -2.07 -22.17 7.67
N HIS A 150 -0.99 -21.58 7.18
CA HIS A 150 -0.13 -22.17 6.15
C HIS A 150 1.36 -22.23 6.52
N ASP A 151 1.76 -21.79 7.71
CA ASP A 151 3.16 -21.59 8.17
C ASP A 151 3.93 -20.51 7.38
N LYS A 152 3.80 -20.51 6.05
CA LYS A 152 4.45 -19.59 5.12
C LYS A 152 3.50 -19.19 3.99
N GLY A 153 3.75 -18.02 3.42
CA GLY A 153 3.05 -17.55 2.23
C GLY A 153 3.85 -16.53 1.45
N LEU A 154 3.26 -16.08 0.34
CA LEU A 154 3.83 -15.07 -0.53
C LEU A 154 3.12 -13.73 -0.32
N LEU A 155 3.90 -12.67 -0.15
CA LEU A 155 3.42 -11.31 0.00
C LEU A 155 3.84 -10.52 -1.26
N VAL A 156 2.87 -10.00 -2.02
CA VAL A 156 3.10 -9.32 -3.31
C VAL A 156 2.68 -7.86 -3.22
N ASP A 157 3.68 -6.97 -3.28
CA ASP A 157 3.49 -5.51 -3.33
C ASP A 157 3.33 -5.05 -4.78
N MET A 158 2.26 -4.35 -5.09
CA MET A 158 2.00 -3.82 -6.43
C MET A 158 2.14 -2.31 -6.46
N HIS A 159 3.06 -1.87 -7.32
CA HIS A 159 3.35 -0.48 -7.60
C HIS A 159 3.25 -0.18 -9.09
N GLY A 160 2.85 1.06 -9.41
CA GLY A 160 2.99 1.61 -10.75
C GLY A 160 4.34 2.29 -10.88
N HIS A 161 5.00 2.12 -12.03
CA HIS A 161 6.23 2.86 -12.35
C HIS A 161 6.01 3.72 -13.61
N GLY A 162 6.78 4.80 -13.72
CA GLY A 162 6.66 5.77 -14.82
C GLY A 162 7.44 5.41 -16.07
N GLU A 163 7.97 4.18 -16.19
CA GLU A 163 8.71 3.76 -17.37
C GLU A 163 7.81 3.00 -18.34
N GLU A 164 8.04 3.19 -19.63
CA GLU A 164 7.21 2.61 -20.67
C GLU A 164 7.74 1.23 -21.08
N ASN A 165 6.81 0.28 -21.25
CA ASN A 165 6.94 -0.98 -22.01
C ASN A 165 7.45 -2.24 -21.29
N TYR A 166 7.46 -2.30 -19.96
CA TYR A 166 7.75 -3.56 -19.27
C TYR A 166 7.06 -3.65 -17.90
N THR A 167 6.93 -4.88 -17.40
CA THR A 167 6.53 -5.14 -16.01
C THR A 167 7.78 -5.53 -15.24
N MET A 168 8.04 -4.86 -14.11
CA MET A 168 9.16 -5.19 -13.24
C MET A 168 8.68 -6.11 -12.10
N ILE A 169 9.48 -7.14 -11.78
CA ILE A 169 9.33 -7.93 -10.57
C ILE A 169 10.57 -7.65 -9.74
N GLU A 170 10.40 -6.88 -8.68
CA GLU A 170 11.47 -6.54 -7.75
C GLU A 170 11.42 -7.48 -6.54
N TYR A 171 12.60 -7.92 -6.12
CA TYR A 171 12.78 -8.62 -4.85
C TYR A 171 13.46 -7.65 -3.90
N LEU A 172 13.02 -7.61 -2.63
CA LEU A 172 13.69 -6.87 -1.55
C LEU A 172 14.95 -7.62 -1.08
N LEU A 173 15.76 -8.06 -2.05
CA LEU A 173 17.03 -8.73 -1.85
C LEU A 173 18.11 -7.88 -2.50
N ASP A 174 19.25 -7.73 -1.83
CA ASP A 174 20.39 -7.11 -2.49
C ASP A 174 21.00 -8.04 -3.56
N GLY A 175 21.88 -7.50 -4.41
CA GLY A 175 22.49 -8.29 -5.48
C GLY A 175 23.30 -9.48 -4.96
N TYR A 176 23.86 -9.39 -3.74
CA TYR A 176 24.60 -10.50 -3.14
C TYR A 176 23.65 -11.61 -2.69
N GLU A 177 22.53 -11.27 -2.07
CA GLU A 177 21.48 -12.19 -1.67
C GLU A 177 20.90 -12.92 -2.88
N LEU A 178 20.60 -12.21 -3.97
CA LEU A 178 20.04 -12.78 -5.19
C LEU A 178 20.98 -13.81 -5.87
N HIS A 179 22.30 -13.67 -5.68
CA HIS A 179 23.31 -14.56 -6.27
C HIS A 179 23.66 -15.76 -5.39
N ARG A 180 22.97 -15.97 -4.27
CA ARG A 180 23.19 -17.16 -3.46
C ARG A 180 22.53 -18.38 -4.09
N ASP A 181 23.28 -19.46 -4.20
CA ASP A 181 22.80 -20.74 -4.75
C ASP A 181 21.75 -21.45 -3.87
N ASP A 182 21.46 -20.90 -2.68
CA ASP A 182 20.56 -21.47 -1.67
C ASP A 182 19.28 -20.67 -1.42
N LEU A 183 18.93 -19.73 -2.32
CA LEU A 183 17.58 -19.17 -2.43
C LEU A 183 16.60 -20.14 -3.12
#